data_AF-A0A545SLS0-F1
#
_entry.id   AF-A0A545SLS0-F1
#
_cell.length_a   1.000
_cell.length_b   1.000
_cell.length_c   1.000
_cell.angle_alpha   90.00
_cell.angle_beta   90.00
_cell.angle_gamma   90.00
#
_symmetry.space_group_name_H-M   'P 1'
#
loop_
_entity.id
_entity.type
_entity.pdbx_description
1 polymer ?
#
loop_
_entity_poly.entity_id
_entity_poly.type
_entity_poly.pdbx_seq_one_letter_code
_entity_poly.pdbx_strand_id
1 'polypeptide(L)'
;MKQKIFTAVVFGSFLTVASCNSTEQANNVLAQKYQGSQVDAFFLQHGPPVRSFRTKAGETIYIWAEEPKNYYVPPTANTTLNNYGATSYATTNFYGGGSYNVQCQLKVIADRRGVIKQIAAHKDTVGDWDLSRCHEVFGKSKK
;
A
#
# COMPACT_ATOMS: atom_id res chain seq x y z
N MET A 1 48.48 -34.57 -18.17
CA MET A 1 49.15 -33.99 -16.99
C MET A 1 48.73 -32.52 -16.92
N LYS A 2 47.70 -32.19 -16.12
CA LYS A 2 47.80 -31.56 -14.79
C LYS A 2 48.53 -30.20 -14.80
N GLN A 3 47.76 -29.11 -14.85
CA GLN A 3 48.08 -27.91 -14.08
C GLN A 3 46.79 -27.22 -13.64
N LYS A 4 46.66 -27.11 -12.31
CA LYS A 4 45.55 -26.54 -11.55
C LYS A 4 45.80 -25.04 -11.34
N ILE A 5 44.82 -24.37 -10.71
CA ILE A 5 44.94 -23.12 -9.93
C ILE A 5 44.72 -21.84 -10.79
N PHE A 6 43.99 -20.77 -10.43
CA PHE A 6 43.44 -20.24 -9.18
C PHE A 6 42.08 -19.57 -9.46
N THR A 7 41.15 -19.77 -8.53
CA THR A 7 40.03 -18.93 -8.14
C THR A 7 40.19 -17.43 -8.47
N ALA A 8 39.31 -16.88 -9.30
CA ALA A 8 39.03 -15.44 -9.33
C ALA A 8 37.53 -15.27 -9.05
N VAL A 9 37.21 -15.15 -7.76
CA VAL A 9 35.91 -14.66 -7.28
C VAL A 9 35.76 -13.24 -7.84
N VAL A 10 35.06 -13.11 -8.96
CA VAL A 10 34.56 -11.82 -9.42
C VAL A 10 33.49 -11.42 -8.42
N PHE A 11 33.86 -10.47 -7.59
CA PHE A 11 33.05 -9.77 -6.62
C PHE A 11 31.74 -9.34 -7.29
N GLY A 12 30.70 -10.16 -7.14
CA GLY A 12 29.34 -9.81 -7.49
C GLY A 12 28.91 -8.70 -6.55
N SER A 13 29.06 -7.45 -6.98
CA SER A 13 28.34 -6.32 -6.39
C SER A 13 26.86 -6.57 -6.61
N PHE A 14 26.26 -7.27 -5.65
CA PHE A 14 24.84 -7.39 -5.47
C PHE A 14 24.33 -6.03 -5.01
N LEU A 15 24.13 -5.12 -5.97
CA LEU A 15 23.29 -3.94 -5.78
C LEU A 15 21.88 -4.49 -5.53
N THR A 16 21.55 -4.74 -4.27
CA THR A 16 20.17 -4.94 -3.85
C THR A 16 19.46 -3.64 -4.15
N VAL A 17 18.82 -3.55 -5.31
CA VAL A 17 17.87 -2.50 -5.63
C VAL A 17 16.81 -2.60 -4.54
N ALA A 18 16.82 -1.67 -3.59
CA ALA A 18 15.70 -1.52 -2.68
C ALA A 18 14.48 -1.34 -3.58
N SER A 19 13.58 -2.32 -3.60
CA SER A 19 12.32 -2.17 -4.30
C SER A 19 11.55 -1.08 -3.56
N CYS A 20 11.63 0.16 -4.05
CA CYS A 20 10.68 1.18 -3.69
C CYS A 20 9.33 0.69 -4.18
N ASN A 21 8.61 0.02 -3.29
CA ASN A 21 7.30 -0.53 -3.54
C ASN A 21 6.34 0.64 -3.74
N SER A 22 5.93 0.86 -4.99
CA SER A 22 5.17 2.04 -5.39
C SER A 22 3.77 1.67 -5.87
N THR A 23 2.87 2.65 -5.89
CA THR A 23 1.52 2.52 -6.47
C THR A 23 1.58 2.04 -7.93
N GLU A 24 2.59 2.43 -8.69
CA GLU A 24 2.78 2.00 -10.07
C GLU A 24 3.07 0.50 -10.16
N GLN A 25 3.92 -0.03 -9.28
CA GLN A 25 4.18 -1.46 -9.20
C GLN A 25 2.93 -2.24 -8.81
N ALA A 26 2.12 -1.70 -7.88
CA ALA A 26 0.82 -2.28 -7.53
C ALA A 26 -0.10 -2.36 -8.75
N ASN A 27 -0.18 -1.27 -9.55
CA ASN A 27 -0.97 -1.25 -10.78
C ASN A 27 -0.50 -2.29 -11.81
N ASN A 28 0.82 -2.46 -11.95
CA ASN A 28 1.37 -3.47 -12.86
C ASN A 28 0.99 -4.89 -12.44
N VAL A 29 1.10 -5.22 -11.16
CA VAL A 29 0.69 -6.54 -10.62
C VAL A 29 -0.81 -6.75 -10.78
N LEU A 30 -1.63 -5.72 -10.50
CA LEU A 30 -3.08 -5.78 -10.68
C LEU A 30 -3.46 -6.05 -12.13
N ALA A 31 -2.86 -5.32 -13.07
CA ALA A 31 -3.09 -5.50 -14.50
C ALA A 31 -2.69 -6.91 -14.94
N GLN A 32 -1.48 -7.36 -14.61
CA GLN A 32 -0.98 -8.69 -14.99
C GLN A 32 -1.85 -9.84 -14.46
N LYS A 33 -2.38 -9.70 -13.24
CA LYS A 33 -3.12 -10.78 -12.58
C LYS A 33 -4.61 -10.81 -12.92
N TYR A 34 -5.24 -9.65 -13.06
CA TYR A 34 -6.71 -9.57 -13.14
C TYR A 34 -7.23 -9.02 -14.47
N GLN A 35 -6.42 -8.38 -15.30
CA GLN A 35 -6.88 -7.90 -16.60
C GLN A 35 -7.24 -9.09 -17.51
N GLY A 36 -8.40 -9.01 -18.15
CA GLY A 36 -8.96 -10.10 -18.95
C GLY A 36 -9.67 -11.20 -18.15
N SER A 37 -9.63 -11.18 -16.82
CA SER A 37 -10.36 -12.14 -15.98
C SER A 37 -11.80 -11.67 -15.70
N GLN A 38 -12.65 -12.57 -15.19
CA GLN A 38 -14.00 -12.20 -14.79
C GLN A 38 -13.99 -11.38 -13.50
N VAL A 39 -14.77 -10.30 -13.48
CA VAL A 39 -14.87 -9.40 -12.34
C VAL A 39 -15.45 -10.10 -11.10
N ASP A 40 -16.34 -11.06 -11.30
CA ASP A 40 -16.95 -11.83 -10.21
C ASP A 40 -15.91 -12.66 -9.46
N ALA A 41 -14.91 -13.22 -10.17
CA ALA A 41 -13.83 -13.97 -9.52
C ALA A 41 -13.00 -13.06 -8.59
N PHE A 42 -12.80 -11.80 -8.97
CA PHE A 42 -12.13 -10.82 -8.12
C PHE A 42 -12.96 -10.53 -6.86
N PHE A 43 -14.28 -10.29 -7.00
CA PHE A 43 -15.14 -9.98 -5.85
C PHE A 43 -15.40 -11.18 -4.94
N LEU A 44 -15.43 -12.40 -5.47
CA LEU A 44 -15.51 -13.61 -4.63
C LEU A 44 -14.26 -13.79 -3.77
N GLN A 45 -13.10 -13.33 -4.24
CA GLN A 45 -11.85 -13.42 -3.50
C GLN A 45 -11.66 -12.27 -2.49
N HIS A 46 -11.99 -11.04 -2.89
CA HIS A 46 -11.65 -9.82 -2.15
C HIS A 46 -12.86 -9.11 -1.53
N GLY A 47 -14.07 -9.63 -1.74
CA GLY A 47 -15.31 -9.04 -1.27
C GLY A 47 -16.00 -8.13 -2.30
N PRO A 48 -17.25 -7.73 -2.04
CA PRO A 48 -18.05 -6.93 -2.95
C PRO A 48 -17.50 -5.50 -3.13
N PRO A 49 -17.84 -4.82 -4.23
CA PRO A 49 -17.48 -3.42 -4.44
C PRO A 49 -18.29 -2.50 -3.51
N VAL A 50 -17.69 -1.38 -3.10
CA VAL A 50 -18.33 -0.35 -2.27
C VAL A 50 -19.33 0.48 -3.09
N ARG A 51 -19.03 0.71 -4.37
CA ARG A 51 -19.92 1.41 -5.30
C ARG A 51 -19.75 0.87 -6.71
N SER A 52 -20.81 0.95 -7.50
CA SER A 52 -20.79 0.61 -8.92
C SER A 52 -21.52 1.68 -9.72
N PHE A 53 -21.11 1.86 -10.97
CA PHE A 53 -21.73 2.79 -11.90
C PHE A 53 -21.70 2.22 -13.31
N ARG A 54 -22.85 2.19 -13.98
CA ARG A 54 -22.95 1.71 -15.36
C ARG A 54 -22.82 2.87 -16.33
N THR A 55 -21.87 2.78 -17.25
CA THR A 55 -21.64 3.81 -18.28
C THR A 55 -22.69 3.69 -19.37
N LYS A 56 -22.89 4.78 -20.13
CA LYS A 56 -23.77 4.76 -21.32
C LYS A 56 -23.28 3.80 -22.41
N ALA A 57 -21.97 3.55 -22.47
CA ALA A 57 -21.37 2.56 -23.36
C ALA A 57 -21.69 1.10 -22.95
N GLY A 58 -22.24 0.89 -21.75
CA GLY A 58 -22.64 -0.41 -21.21
C GLY A 58 -21.57 -1.09 -20.36
N GLU A 59 -20.40 -0.48 -20.19
CA GLU A 59 -19.38 -0.90 -19.24
C GLU A 59 -19.84 -0.61 -17.80
N THR A 60 -19.28 -1.32 -16.83
CA THR A 60 -19.53 -1.06 -15.41
C THR A 60 -18.23 -0.69 -14.73
N ILE A 61 -18.24 0.46 -14.06
CA ILE A 61 -17.14 0.93 -13.22
C ILE A 61 -17.48 0.53 -11.79
N TYR A 62 -16.65 -0.32 -11.21
CA TYR A 62 -16.71 -0.69 -9.81
C TYR A 62 -15.61 0.04 -9.05
N ILE A 63 -15.93 0.42 -7.82
CA ILE A 63 -14.93 0.90 -6.87
C ILE A 63 -14.97 -0.08 -5.71
N TRP A 64 -13.86 -0.77 -5.56
CA TRP A 64 -13.61 -1.67 -4.45
C TRP A 64 -12.68 -0.96 -3.46
N ALA A 65 -12.86 -1.23 -2.17
CA ALA A 65 -11.97 -0.73 -1.14
C ALA A 65 -11.84 -1.78 -0.05
N GLU A 66 -10.65 -1.88 0.52
CA GLU A 66 -10.52 -2.58 1.80
C GLU A 66 -11.19 -1.76 2.93
N GLU A 67 -11.45 -2.42 4.05
CA GLU A 67 -11.85 -1.73 5.27
C GLU A 67 -10.74 -0.75 5.69
N PRO A 68 -11.08 0.52 5.97
CA PRO A 68 -10.09 1.51 6.36
C PRO A 68 -9.53 1.17 7.74
N LYS A 69 -8.20 1.18 7.86
CA LYS A 69 -7.51 1.07 9.14
C LYS A 69 -7.23 2.45 9.70
N ASN A 70 -7.49 2.64 10.98
CA ASN A 70 -7.16 3.87 11.69
C ASN A 70 -5.97 3.63 12.61
N TYR A 71 -4.91 4.41 12.43
CA TYR A 71 -3.75 4.39 13.31
C TYR A 71 -3.73 5.65 14.16
N TYR A 72 -3.65 5.45 15.47
CA TYR A 72 -3.51 6.53 16.45
C TYR A 72 -2.03 6.69 16.81
N VAL A 73 -1.50 7.88 16.60
CA VAL A 73 -0.16 8.28 17.05
C VAL A 73 -0.35 9.15 18.29
N PRO A 74 0.12 8.71 19.47
CA PRO A 74 0.00 9.51 20.67
C PRO A 74 0.87 10.78 20.57
N PRO A 75 0.41 11.91 21.14
CA PRO A 75 1.22 13.11 21.23
C PRO A 75 2.40 12.89 22.18
N THR A 76 3.52 13.58 21.93
CA THR A 76 4.66 13.61 22.86
C THR A 76 4.52 14.81 23.79
N ALA A 77 4.67 14.59 25.09
CA ALA A 77 4.64 15.65 26.10
C ALA A 77 6.07 16.06 26.48
N ASN A 78 6.33 17.37 26.53
CA ASN A 78 7.55 17.92 27.11
C ASN A 78 7.16 18.81 28.30
N THR A 79 7.69 18.50 29.48
CA THR A 79 7.41 19.24 30.71
C THR A 79 8.67 19.97 31.16
N THR A 80 8.57 21.30 31.22
CA THR A 80 9.61 22.16 31.78
C THR A 80 9.22 22.55 33.20
N LEU A 81 10.17 22.43 34.13
CA LEU A 81 10.02 22.85 35.53
C LEU A 81 10.81 24.13 35.77
N ASN A 82 10.15 25.19 36.22
CA ASN A 82 10.78 26.42 36.67
C ASN A 82 10.61 26.56 38.18
N ASN A 83 11.71 26.57 38.92
CA ASN A 83 11.70 26.70 40.37
C ASN A 83 12.02 28.14 40.78
N TYR A 84 11.13 28.75 41.58
CA TYR A 84 11.32 30.07 42.17
C TYR A 84 11.22 29.96 43.69
N GLY A 85 12.36 30.00 44.38
CA GLY A 85 12.41 29.79 45.83
C GLY A 85 11.89 28.41 46.22
N ALA A 86 10.86 28.35 47.05
CA ALA A 86 10.20 27.11 47.48
C ALA A 86 9.05 26.64 46.56
N THR A 87 8.79 27.34 45.46
CA THR A 87 7.67 27.06 44.55
C THR A 87 8.17 26.51 43.21
N SER A 88 7.60 25.38 42.78
CA SER A 88 7.85 24.77 41.47
C SER A 88 6.68 25.04 40.52
N TYR A 89 6.96 25.63 39.36
CA TYR A 89 6.01 25.78 38.25
C TYR A 89 6.30 24.73 37.20
N ALA A 90 5.30 23.92 36.86
CA ALA A 90 5.40 22.96 35.76
C ALA A 90 4.63 23.48 34.54
N THR A 91 5.28 23.49 33.38
CA THR A 91 4.65 23.79 32.09
C THR A 91 4.82 22.59 31.18
N THR A 92 3.71 21.96 30.80
CA THR A 92 3.71 20.80 29.89
C THR A 92 3.15 21.21 28.54
N ASN A 93 3.91 20.95 27.48
CA ASN A 93 3.49 21.15 26.10
C ASN A 93 3.35 19.80 25.40
N PHE A 94 2.24 19.61 24.69
CA PHE A 94 2.01 18.44 23.84
C PHE A 94 2.35 18.82 22.40
N TYR A 95 3.26 18.05 21.79
CA TYR A 95 3.68 18.23 20.40
C TYR A 95 3.30 16.99 19.58
N GLY A 96 2.80 17.25 18.37
CA GLY A 96 2.41 16.19 17.43
C GLY A 96 1.19 15.38 17.90
N GLY A 97 1.12 14.15 17.42
CA GLY A 97 -0.02 13.26 17.61
C GLY A 97 -1.13 13.47 16.58
N GLY A 98 -1.94 12.43 16.40
CA GLY A 98 -3.05 12.44 15.44
C GLY A 98 -3.48 11.05 15.01
N SER A 99 -4.58 10.98 14.29
CA SER A 99 -5.04 9.76 13.65
C SER A 99 -4.89 9.86 12.15
N TYR A 100 -4.35 8.83 11.52
CA TYR A 100 -4.33 8.73 10.06
C TYR A 100 -5.03 7.45 9.59
N ASN A 101 -5.67 7.55 8.43
CA ASN A 101 -6.39 6.45 7.82
C ASN A 101 -5.50 5.80 6.75
N VAL A 102 -5.43 4.48 6.78
CA VAL A 102 -4.73 3.66 5.80
C VAL A 102 -5.78 2.85 5.04
N GLN A 103 -5.80 2.98 3.71
CA GLN A 103 -6.74 2.30 2.84
C GLN A 103 -6.24 2.22 1.39
N CYS A 104 -6.34 1.03 0.80
CA CYS A 104 -6.31 0.84 -0.64
C CYS A 104 -7.72 0.83 -1.24
N GLN A 105 -7.93 1.64 -2.28
CA GLN A 105 -9.13 1.59 -3.11
C GLN A 105 -8.73 1.35 -4.56
N LEU A 106 -9.48 0.49 -5.25
CA LEU A 106 -9.30 0.17 -6.65
C LEU A 106 -10.48 0.66 -7.48
N LYS A 107 -10.18 1.06 -8.71
CA LYS A 107 -11.16 1.25 -9.77
C LYS A 107 -11.04 0.11 -10.76
N VAL A 108 -12.13 -0.64 -10.92
CA VAL A 108 -12.24 -1.77 -11.84
C VAL A 108 -13.26 -1.43 -12.91
N ILE A 109 -12.86 -1.50 -14.18
CA ILE A 109 -13.74 -1.28 -15.32
C ILE A 109 -13.97 -2.63 -15.99
N ALA A 110 -15.21 -3.10 -15.97
CA ALA A 110 -15.61 -4.34 -16.63
C ALA A 110 -16.50 -4.07 -17.84
N ASP A 111 -16.36 -4.89 -18.87
CA ASP A 111 -17.24 -4.88 -20.05
C ASP A 111 -18.63 -5.44 -19.71
N ARG A 112 -19.57 -5.35 -20.67
CA ARG A 112 -20.94 -5.92 -20.60
C ARG A 112 -20.98 -7.40 -20.26
N ARG A 113 -19.89 -8.13 -20.55
CA ARG A 113 -19.72 -9.56 -20.24
C ARG A 113 -19.11 -9.83 -18.86
N GLY A 114 -18.84 -8.79 -18.06
CA GLY A 114 -18.20 -8.91 -16.76
C GLY A 114 -16.68 -9.16 -16.82
N VAL A 115 -16.04 -8.95 -17.98
CA VAL A 115 -14.57 -9.11 -18.12
C VAL A 115 -13.87 -7.81 -17.75
N ILE A 116 -12.85 -7.88 -16.90
CA ILE A 116 -12.05 -6.72 -16.48
C ILE A 116 -11.21 -6.21 -17.65
N LYS A 117 -11.52 -4.99 -18.12
CA LYS A 117 -10.72 -4.27 -19.13
C LYS A 117 -9.59 -3.49 -18.50
N GLN A 118 -9.83 -2.90 -17.33
CA GLN A 118 -8.86 -2.09 -16.61
C GLN A 118 -9.07 -2.26 -15.11
N ILE A 119 -7.97 -2.37 -14.37
CA ILE A 119 -7.93 -2.36 -12.92
C ILE A 119 -6.74 -1.51 -12.48
N ALA A 120 -6.98 -0.56 -11.58
CA ALA A 120 -5.92 0.32 -11.09
C ALA A 120 -6.27 0.87 -9.70
N ALA A 121 -5.26 1.26 -8.94
CA ALA A 121 -5.41 2.02 -7.70
C ALA A 121 -6.13 3.35 -7.97
N HIS A 122 -7.19 3.61 -7.20
CA HIS A 122 -7.95 4.86 -7.20
C HIS A 122 -7.53 5.77 -6.06
N LYS A 123 -7.35 5.20 -4.87
CA LYS A 123 -6.83 5.88 -3.69
C LYS A 123 -5.85 4.93 -3.02
N ASP A 124 -4.64 5.40 -2.81
CA ASP A 124 -3.56 4.64 -2.22
C ASP A 124 -2.92 5.49 -1.13
N THR A 125 -2.97 5.00 0.11
CA THR A 125 -2.29 5.62 1.25
C THR A 125 -0.95 4.95 1.48
N VAL A 126 -0.14 5.49 2.39
CA VAL A 126 1.03 4.78 2.92
C VAL A 126 0.56 3.48 3.58
N GLY A 127 1.28 2.38 3.32
CA GLY A 127 1.00 1.06 3.88
C GLY A 127 1.61 0.89 5.28
N ASP A 128 1.40 -0.28 5.87
CA ASP A 128 1.85 -0.59 7.24
C ASP A 128 3.38 -0.80 7.29
N TRP A 129 3.94 -1.36 6.22
CA TRP A 129 5.37 -1.65 6.04
C TRP A 129 5.85 -1.34 4.63
N ASP A 130 5.01 -0.68 3.84
CA ASP A 130 5.21 -0.38 2.43
C ASP A 130 4.87 1.10 2.18
N LEU A 131 5.52 1.73 1.20
CA LEU A 131 5.18 3.09 0.77
C LEU A 131 3.80 3.15 0.09
N SER A 132 3.28 2.01 -0.38
CA SER A 132 1.95 1.87 -1.01
C SER A 132 1.10 0.81 -0.31
N ARG A 133 -0.06 1.20 0.20
CA ARG A 133 -1.02 0.27 0.80
C ARG A 133 -1.58 -0.71 -0.24
N CYS A 134 -1.82 -0.24 -1.45
CA CYS A 134 -2.24 -1.11 -2.55
C CYS A 134 -1.15 -2.12 -2.94
N HIS A 135 0.13 -1.74 -2.90
CA HIS A 135 1.21 -2.69 -3.10
C HIS A 135 1.26 -3.73 -1.98
N GLU A 136 1.05 -3.33 -0.73
CA GLU A 136 1.04 -4.28 0.38
C GLU A 136 -0.06 -5.34 0.28
N VAL A 137 -1.26 -4.93 -0.19
CA VAL A 137 -2.42 -5.83 -0.34
C VAL A 137 -2.24 -6.76 -1.55
N PHE A 138 -1.74 -6.26 -2.68
CA PHE A 138 -1.74 -7.00 -3.95
C PHE A 138 -0.37 -7.45 -4.46
N GLY A 139 0.71 -6.80 -4.03
CA GLY A 139 2.10 -7.03 -4.42
C GLY A 139 2.78 -8.19 -3.71
N LYS A 140 2.12 -8.87 -2.76
CA LYS A 140 2.64 -10.11 -2.16
C LYS A 140 2.71 -11.21 -3.23
N SER A 141 3.88 -11.35 -3.85
CA SER A 141 4.23 -12.56 -4.59
C SER A 141 4.16 -13.74 -3.61
N LYS A 142 3.39 -14.79 -3.95
CA LYS A 142 3.43 -16.03 -3.18
C LYS A 142 4.88 -16.55 -3.24
N LYS A 143 5.53 -16.65 -2.09
CA LYS A 143 6.75 -17.45 -1.93
C LYS A 143 6.45 -18.91 -2.26
#